data_AF-A0AAE2C596-F1
#
_entry.id   AF-A0AAE2C596-F1
#
_cell.length_a   1.000
_cell.length_b   1.000
_cell.length_c   1.000
_cell.angle_alpha   90.00
_cell.angle_beta   90.00
_cell.angle_gamma   90.00
#
_symmetry.space_group_name_H-M   'P 1'
#
loop_
_entity.id
_entity.type
_entity.pdbx_description
1 polymer ?
#
loop_
_entity_poly.entity_id
_entity_poly.type
_entity_poly.pdbx_seq_one_letter_code
_entity_poly.pdbx_strand_id
1 'polypeptide(L)'
;MPAVDISRHRHEINLANLAVNRIQRCAFDELIDPSLGYETDAEVMRMTTSVAELAFRCLQLEKDMRPSMDEVLIFLQDIQAGEDGKFGETEVGNGSRTVPGKIPPSPETEDVVLLKNKGFQSSPIAVTDVWASSSSTATSSIG
;
A
#
# COMPACT_ATOMS: atom_id res chain seq x y z
N MET A 1 5.11 18.76 -2.55
CA MET A 1 4.54 18.52 -3.89
C MET A 1 3.10 18.04 -3.71
N PRO A 2 2.07 18.65 -4.35
CA PRO A 2 0.70 18.19 -4.22
C PRO A 2 0.47 16.87 -4.95
N ALA A 3 -0.46 16.05 -4.43
CA ALA A 3 -0.82 14.75 -4.99
C ALA A 3 -1.43 14.85 -6.40
N VAL A 4 -2.17 15.92 -6.65
CA VAL A 4 -2.77 16.26 -7.93
C VAL A 4 -2.42 17.71 -8.27
N ASP A 5 -1.92 17.93 -9.48
CA ASP A 5 -1.45 19.23 -9.95
C ASP A 5 -1.85 19.44 -11.41
N ILE A 6 -2.92 20.20 -11.62
CA ILE A 6 -3.47 20.46 -12.95
C ILE A 6 -2.58 21.36 -13.82
N SER A 7 -1.55 21.98 -13.23
CA SER A 7 -0.61 22.82 -13.96
C SER A 7 0.50 22.01 -14.65
N ARG A 8 0.68 20.74 -14.29
CA ARG A 8 1.68 19.85 -14.89
C ARG A 8 1.27 19.36 -16.27
N HIS A 9 2.21 18.69 -16.93
CA HIS A 9 1.90 17.96 -18.15
C HIS A 9 0.75 16.97 -17.91
N ARG A 10 -0.12 16.78 -18.92
CA ARG A 10 -1.33 15.94 -18.82
C ARG A 10 -1.08 14.52 -18.30
N HIS A 11 0.11 13.96 -18.55
CA HIS A 11 0.49 12.62 -18.10
C HIS A 11 1.19 12.61 -16.73
N GLU A 12 1.28 13.75 -16.05
CA GLU A 12 1.98 13.94 -14.78
C GLU A 12 1.12 14.66 -13.73
N ILE A 13 -0.15 14.92 -14.05
CA ILE A 13 -1.10 15.61 -13.16
C ILE A 13 -1.18 14.90 -11.80
N ASN A 14 -1.25 13.57 -11.80
CA ASN A 14 -1.22 12.77 -10.58
C ASN A 14 0.20 12.28 -10.30
N LEU A 15 0.60 12.25 -9.03
CA LEU A 15 1.90 11.71 -8.63
C LEU A 15 2.15 10.26 -9.04
N ALA A 16 1.13 9.41 -9.05
CA ALA A 16 1.24 8.05 -9.57
C ALA A 16 1.70 8.04 -11.02
N ASN A 17 1.09 8.88 -11.87
CA ASN A 17 1.44 8.94 -13.29
C ASN A 17 2.82 9.59 -13.50
N LEU A 18 3.15 10.62 -12.72
CA LEU A 18 4.49 11.21 -12.71
C LEU A 18 5.54 10.15 -12.35
N ALA A 19 5.34 9.40 -11.27
CA ALA A 19 6.26 8.35 -10.83
C ALA A 19 6.40 7.26 -11.89
N VAL A 20 5.29 6.74 -12.43
CA VAL A 20 5.31 5.74 -13.51
C VAL A 20 6.08 6.26 -14.73
N ASN A 21 5.88 7.51 -15.13
CA ASN A 21 6.59 8.11 -16.25
C ASN A 21 8.10 8.19 -16.02
N ARG A 22 8.53 8.59 -14.82
CA ARG A 22 9.96 8.70 -14.46
C ARG A 22 10.61 7.32 -14.35
N ILE A 23 9.94 6.35 -13.74
CA ILE A 23 10.42 4.97 -13.64
C ILE A 23 10.62 4.35 -15.03
N GLN A 24 9.65 4.48 -15.93
CA GLN A 24 9.75 3.93 -17.29
C GLN A 24 10.89 4.54 -18.13
N ARG A 25 11.27 5.78 -17.81
CA ARG A 25 12.37 6.49 -18.48
C ARG A 25 13.71 6.32 -17.77
N CYS A 26 13.75 5.53 -16.69
CA CYS A 26 14.90 5.41 -15.80
C CYS A 26 15.44 6.76 -15.29
N ALA A 27 14.55 7.75 -15.15
CA ALA A 27 14.87 9.10 -14.66
C ALA A 27 14.69 9.16 -13.14
N PHE A 28 15.44 8.33 -12.42
CA PHE A 28 15.31 8.18 -10.97
C PHE A 28 15.84 9.39 -10.19
N ASP A 29 16.81 10.10 -10.74
CA ASP A 29 17.33 11.38 -10.22
C ASP A 29 16.23 12.44 -10.06
N GLU A 30 15.21 12.43 -10.91
CA GLU A 30 14.05 13.32 -10.81
C GLU A 30 12.99 12.86 -9.78
N LEU A 31 13.08 11.60 -9.32
CA LEU A 31 12.09 10.96 -8.45
C LEU A 31 12.58 10.80 -7.00
N ILE A 32 13.87 10.53 -6.81
CA ILE A 32 14.48 10.16 -5.55
C ILE A 32 15.04 11.40 -4.85
N ASP A 33 14.84 11.49 -3.54
CA ASP A 33 15.38 12.58 -2.75
C ASP A 33 16.94 12.55 -2.81
N PRO A 34 17.61 13.63 -3.25
CA PRO A 34 19.06 13.68 -3.35
C PRO A 34 19.78 13.39 -2.02
N SER A 35 19.15 13.65 -0.88
CA SER A 35 19.71 13.38 0.45
C SER A 35 19.85 11.89 0.77
N LEU A 36 19.20 11.01 0.01
CA LEU A 36 19.32 9.56 0.16
C LEU A 36 20.64 9.02 -0.40
N GLY A 37 21.37 9.80 -1.20
CA GLY A 37 22.67 9.37 -1.73
C GLY A 37 22.57 8.39 -2.91
N TYR A 38 21.47 8.42 -3.67
CA TYR A 38 21.24 7.56 -4.83
C TYR A 38 22.39 7.56 -5.84
N GLU A 39 23.01 8.71 -6.10
CA GLU A 39 24.12 8.83 -7.04
C GLU A 39 25.48 8.46 -6.45
N THR A 40 25.57 8.32 -5.12
CA THR A 40 26.85 8.20 -4.40
C THR A 40 27.08 6.84 -3.76
N ASP A 41 26.02 6.13 -3.40
CA ASP A 41 26.07 4.82 -2.75
C ASP A 41 25.44 3.77 -3.66
N ALA A 42 26.24 2.80 -4.10
CA ALA A 42 25.81 1.76 -5.02
C ALA A 42 24.73 0.84 -4.42
N GLU A 43 24.75 0.61 -3.11
CA GLU A 43 23.74 -0.22 -2.45
C GLU A 43 22.42 0.55 -2.33
N VAL A 44 22.47 1.84 -2.00
CA VAL A 44 21.29 2.71 -2.07
C VAL A 44 20.73 2.74 -3.48
N MET A 45 21.58 2.89 -4.49
CA MET A 45 21.15 2.89 -5.89
C MET A 45 20.44 1.59 -6.27
N ARG A 46 21.01 0.43 -5.89
CA ARG A 46 20.42 -0.89 -6.10
C ARG A 46 19.07 -1.00 -5.42
N MET A 47 19.01 -0.80 -4.10
CA MET A 47 17.78 -0.90 -3.31
C MET A 47 16.69 0.02 -3.84
N THR A 48 17.04 1.27 -4.14
CA THR A 48 16.10 2.27 -4.64
C THR A 48 15.54 1.88 -6.01
N THR A 49 16.38 1.34 -6.89
CA THR A 49 15.94 0.85 -8.21
C THR A 49 14.97 -0.33 -8.04
N SER A 50 15.27 -1.29 -7.15
CA SER A 50 14.35 -2.40 -6.85
C SER A 50 13.03 -1.92 -6.24
N VAL A 51 13.06 -0.92 -5.34
CA VAL A 51 11.82 -0.30 -4.81
C VAL A 51 11.04 0.40 -5.92
N ALA A 52 11.71 1.04 -6.88
CA ALA A 52 11.04 1.69 -8.00
C ALA A 52 10.35 0.67 -8.92
N GLU A 53 10.94 -0.51 -9.12
CA GLU A 53 10.30 -1.62 -9.84
C GLU A 53 9.05 -2.13 -9.10
N LEU A 54 9.13 -2.29 -7.77
CA LEU A 54 7.97 -2.64 -6.95
C LEU A 54 6.87 -1.56 -7.05
N ALA A 55 7.25 -0.28 -6.93
CA ALA A 55 6.33 0.85 -7.02
C ALA A 55 5.64 0.91 -8.39
N PHE A 56 6.34 0.61 -9.49
CA PHE A 56 5.75 0.53 -10.82
C PHE A 56 4.58 -0.45 -10.86
N ARG A 57 4.71 -1.63 -10.23
CA ARG A 57 3.65 -2.64 -10.18
C ARG A 57 2.49 -2.21 -9.27
N CYS A 58 2.80 -1.60 -8.12
CA CYS A 58 1.78 -1.06 -7.21
C CYS A 58 0.92 0.03 -7.85
N LEU A 59 1.50 0.81 -8.77
CA LEU A 59 0.86 1.93 -9.46
C LEU A 59 0.18 1.55 -10.78
N GLN A 60 0.13 0.27 -11.16
CA GLN A 60 -0.52 -0.16 -12.39
C GLN A 60 -1.99 0.24 -12.42
N LEU A 61 -2.49 0.62 -13.61
CA LEU A 61 -3.89 0.97 -13.78
C LEU A 61 -4.77 -0.27 -13.54
N GLU A 62 -4.40 -1.39 -14.17
CA GLU A 62 -5.07 -2.67 -14.05
C GLU A 62 -4.82 -3.27 -12.67
N LYS A 63 -5.91 -3.54 -11.94
CA LYS A 63 -5.85 -4.09 -10.59
C LYS A 63 -5.10 -5.42 -10.53
N ASP A 64 -5.30 -6.28 -11.53
CA ASP A 64 -4.74 -7.64 -11.55
C ASP A 64 -3.22 -7.66 -11.74
N MET A 65 -2.63 -6.54 -12.18
CA MET A 65 -1.19 -6.36 -12.28
C MET A 65 -0.55 -5.84 -10.98
N ARG A 66 -1.38 -5.43 -10.01
CA ARG A 66 -0.88 -4.93 -8.73
C ARG A 66 -0.61 -6.11 -7.80
N PRO A 67 0.54 -6.11 -7.10
CA PRO A 67 0.80 -7.11 -6.08
C PRO A 67 -0.15 -6.94 -4.89
N SER A 68 -0.43 -8.06 -4.23
CA SER A 68 -1.03 -8.08 -2.89
C SER A 68 -0.08 -7.46 -1.86
N MET A 69 -0.61 -7.00 -0.72
CA MET A 69 0.23 -6.43 0.33
C MET A 69 1.22 -7.44 0.94
N ASP A 70 0.88 -8.73 0.94
CA ASP A 70 1.79 -9.79 1.39
C ASP A 70 2.97 -9.94 0.41
N GLU A 71 2.71 -9.93 -0.89
CA GLU A 71 3.77 -9.93 -1.91
C GLU A 71 4.65 -8.68 -1.83
N VAL A 72 4.06 -7.51 -1.59
CA VAL A 72 4.82 -6.26 -1.35
C VAL A 72 5.75 -6.42 -0.15
N LEU A 73 5.25 -6.99 0.96
CA LEU A 73 6.05 -7.20 2.17
C LEU A 73 7.23 -8.14 1.92
N ILE A 74 6.98 -9.27 1.26
CA ILE A 74 8.03 -10.25 0.90
C ILE A 74 9.09 -9.57 0.02
N PHE A 75 8.66 -8.88 -1.03
CA PHE A 75 9.57 -8.19 -1.95
C PHE A 75 10.44 -7.15 -1.24
N LEU A 76 9.87 -6.37 -0.31
CA LEU A 76 10.63 -5.40 0.48
C LEU A 76 11.64 -6.07 1.42
N GLN A 77 11.33 -7.24 1.98
CA GLN A 77 12.27 -8.01 2.79
C GLN A 77 13.45 -8.53 1.95
N ASP A 78 13.18 -9.01 0.74
CA ASP A 78 14.22 -9.46 -0.19
C ASP A 78 15.19 -8.32 -0.53
N ILE A 79 14.66 -7.13 -0.86
CA ILE A 79 15.48 -5.93 -1.12
C ILE A 79 16.40 -5.63 0.07
N GLN A 80 15.84 -5.65 1.29
CA GLN A 80 16.58 -5.38 2.52
C GLN A 80 17.67 -6.43 2.79
N ALA A 81 17.44 -7.69 2.41
CA ALA A 81 18.41 -8.77 2.55
C ALA A 81 19.57 -8.70 1.56
N GLY A 82 19.55 -7.75 0.61
CA GLY A 82 20.55 -7.68 -0.47
C GLY A 82 20.17 -8.53 -1.68
N GLU A 83 18.98 -9.11 -1.69
CA GLU A 83 18.48 -9.91 -2.81
C GLU A 83 17.74 -9.01 -3.80
N ASP A 84 17.81 -9.36 -5.08
CA ASP A 84 16.97 -8.74 -6.09
C ASP A 84 15.59 -9.36 -5.93
N GLY A 85 14.66 -8.65 -5.29
CA GLY A 85 13.29 -9.09 -5.12
C GLY A 85 12.77 -9.64 -6.45
N LYS A 86 12.45 -10.93 -6.48
CA LYS A 86 11.78 -11.54 -7.61
C LYS A 86 10.38 -11.84 -7.17
N PHE A 87 9.40 -11.29 -7.88
CA PHE A 87 8.04 -11.81 -7.78
C PHE A 87 8.08 -13.23 -8.34
N GLY A 88 8.17 -14.21 -7.43
CA GLY A 88 8.22 -15.60 -7.81
C GLY A 88 6.98 -15.96 -8.60
N GLU A 89 7.16 -16.68 -9.71
CA GLU A 89 6.19 -17.71 -10.04
C GLU A 89 6.09 -18.57 -8.79
N THR A 90 4.91 -18.57 -8.16
CA THR A 90 4.63 -19.53 -7.10
C THR A 90 4.61 -20.92 -7.74
N GLU A 91 5.79 -21.53 -7.89
CA GLU A 91 5.89 -22.97 -8.03
C GLU A 91 5.30 -23.55 -6.75
N VAL A 92 4.12 -24.16 -6.84
CA VAL A 92 3.55 -24.99 -5.79
C VAL A 92 4.49 -26.19 -5.61
N GLY A 93 5.53 -25.99 -4.80
CA GLY A 93 6.51 -26.98 -4.42
C GLY A 93 5.95 -27.89 -3.34
N ASN A 94 5.57 -29.10 -3.73
CA ASN A 94 5.18 -30.16 -2.84
C ASN A 94 6.38 -30.58 -1.97
N GLY A 95 6.24 -30.51 -0.64
CA GLY A 95 6.95 -31.39 0.29
C GLY A 95 8.11 -30.81 1.10
N SER A 96 7.94 -30.88 2.42
CA SER A 96 8.95 -30.80 3.49
C SER A 96 9.38 -29.41 3.97
N ARG A 97 8.48 -28.76 4.72
CA ARG A 97 8.83 -27.77 5.75
C ARG A 97 9.65 -28.45 6.84
N THR A 98 10.95 -28.18 6.90
CA THR A 98 11.71 -28.29 8.15
C THR A 98 11.62 -26.93 8.86
N VAL A 99 10.78 -26.86 9.89
CA VAL A 99 10.71 -25.71 10.81
C VAL A 99 11.49 -26.08 12.06
N PRO A 100 12.63 -25.43 12.39
CA PRO A 100 13.16 -25.43 13.73
C PRO A 100 12.67 -24.16 14.45
N GLY A 101 11.61 -24.30 15.23
CA GLY A 101 11.07 -23.20 16.04
C GLY A 101 9.89 -23.64 16.88
N LYS A 102 10.17 -24.29 18.03
CA LYS A 102 9.17 -24.68 19.04
C LYS A 102 8.50 -23.44 19.63
N ILE A 103 7.18 -23.32 19.49
CA ILE A 103 6.33 -22.54 20.39
C ILE A 103 5.42 -23.57 21.10
N PRO A 104 5.42 -23.66 22.44
CA PRO A 104 4.59 -24.64 23.15
C PRO A 104 3.11 -24.22 23.13
N PRO A 105 2.14 -25.16 23.00
CA PRO A 105 0.73 -24.86 23.14
C PRO A 105 0.39 -24.69 24.62
N SER A 106 -0.23 -23.55 24.97
CA SER A 106 -0.77 -23.33 26.32
C SER A 106 -2.24 -23.79 26.37
N PRO A 107 -2.68 -24.46 27.45
CA PRO A 107 -3.87 -25.29 27.45
C PRO A 107 -5.17 -24.52 27.72
N GLU A 108 -6.22 -25.21 27.33
CA GLU A 108 -7.64 -24.92 27.38
C GLU A 108 -8.14 -24.69 28.82
N THR A 109 -8.94 -23.65 29.04
CA THR A 109 -9.85 -23.56 30.19
C THR A 109 -11.19 -23.01 29.74
N GLU A 110 -12.23 -23.84 29.94
CA GLU A 110 -13.63 -23.59 29.60
C GLU A 110 -14.30 -22.52 30.48
N ASP A 111 -15.35 -21.94 29.89
CA ASP A 111 -16.49 -21.18 30.44
C ASP A 111 -16.23 -19.88 31.20
N VAL A 112 -16.88 -18.77 30.78
CA VAL A 112 -18.03 -18.12 31.45
C VAL A 112 -18.62 -17.00 30.54
N VAL A 113 -19.83 -17.23 30.02
CA VAL A 113 -20.97 -16.28 29.85
C VAL A 113 -20.84 -15.01 28.97
N LEU A 114 -21.48 -15.09 27.80
CA LEU A 114 -22.57 -14.21 27.33
C LEU A 114 -22.41 -12.68 27.51
N LEU A 115 -22.01 -11.99 26.44
CA LEU A 115 -22.44 -10.61 26.15
C LEU A 115 -22.83 -10.49 24.68
N LYS A 116 -24.08 -10.86 24.42
CA LYS A 116 -24.83 -10.55 23.21
C LYS A 116 -25.00 -9.03 23.12
N ASN A 117 -24.27 -8.35 22.23
CA ASN A 117 -24.57 -6.97 21.88
C ASN A 117 -24.43 -6.71 20.36
N LYS A 118 -25.62 -6.70 19.75
CA LYS A 118 -26.08 -5.85 18.64
C LYS A 118 -25.16 -5.71 17.41
N GLY A 119 -25.50 -6.49 16.38
CA GLY A 119 -25.38 -6.18 14.95
C GLY A 119 -24.12 -5.44 14.51
N PHE A 120 -23.13 -6.19 14.03
CA PHE A 120 -22.15 -5.65 13.10
C PHE A 120 -22.90 -5.08 11.90
N GLN A 121 -23.06 -3.77 11.85
CA GLN A 121 -23.40 -3.11 10.61
C GLN A 121 -22.12 -3.09 9.78
N SER A 122 -22.02 -4.05 8.86
CA SER A 122 -21.04 -4.00 7.78
C SER A 122 -21.04 -2.61 7.16
N SER A 123 -19.85 -2.03 7.02
CA SER A 123 -19.70 -0.70 6.43
C SER A 123 -20.33 -0.67 5.02
N PRO A 124 -21.07 0.40 4.66
CA PRO A 124 -21.75 0.45 3.37
C PRO A 124 -20.74 0.47 2.22
N ILE A 125 -20.97 -0.36 1.19
CA ILE A 125 -20.14 -0.43 -0.02
C ILE A 125 -20.58 0.56 -1.13
N ALA A 126 -21.43 1.55 -0.82
CA ALA A 126 -21.93 2.49 -1.82
C ALA A 126 -22.20 3.89 -1.23
N VAL A 127 -21.69 4.93 -1.90
CA VAL A 127 -21.85 6.35 -1.54
C VAL A 127 -23.06 6.94 -2.27
N THR A 128 -24.25 6.46 -1.93
CA THR A 128 -25.49 7.11 -2.36
C THR A 128 -26.45 7.21 -1.19
N ASP A 129 -26.02 7.90 -0.14
CA ASP A 129 -26.93 8.38 0.89
C ASP A 129 -27.14 9.88 0.73
N VAL A 130 -28.42 10.26 0.65
CA VAL A 130 -28.89 11.64 0.59
C VAL A 130 -28.49 12.35 1.87
N TRP A 131 -27.65 13.39 1.74
CA TRP A 131 -27.27 14.25 2.85
C TRP A 131 -28.48 15.07 3.29
N ALA A 132 -29.17 14.65 4.34
CA ALA A 132 -30.19 15.47 4.98
C ALA A 132 -29.49 16.60 5.75
N SER A 133 -29.35 17.76 5.12
CA SER A 133 -28.90 18.98 5.79
C SER A 133 -30.06 19.58 6.59
N SER A 134 -30.00 19.46 7.91
CA SER A 134 -30.88 20.23 8.80
C SER A 134 -30.41 21.68 8.81
N SER A 135 -31.07 22.54 8.02
CA SER A 135 -30.84 23.98 8.05
C SER A 135 -31.41 24.54 9.36
N SER A 136 -30.55 25.04 10.25
CA SER A 136 -30.96 25.74 11.46
C SER A 136 -31.36 27.18 11.11
N THR A 137 -32.67 27.45 11.04
CA THR A 137 -33.19 28.82 10.98
C THR A 137 -33.08 29.47 12.37
N ALA A 138 -32.22 30.49 12.48
CA ALA A 138 -32.21 31.40 13.62
C ALA A 138 -33.45 32.30 13.54
N THR A 139 -34.37 32.19 14.49
CA THR A 139 -35.44 33.17 14.68
C THR A 139 -34.87 34.34 15.48
N SER A 140 -34.82 35.51 14.84
CA SER A 140 -34.55 36.79 15.48
C SER A 140 -35.82 37.30 16.16
N SER A 141 -35.71 37.67 17.44
CA SER A 141 -36.74 38.34 18.22
C SER A 141 -37.20 39.64 17.58
N ILE A 142 -38.52 39.90 17.63
CA ILE A 142 -39.14 41.24 17.58
C ILE A 142 -40.48 41.15 18.30
N GLY A 143 -40.74 42.11 19.20
CA GLY A 143 -42.03 42.37 19.84
C GLY A 143 -41.98 42.32 21.35
#